data_AF-A0A1G7HT62-F1
#
_entry.id   AF-A0A1G7HT62-F1
#
_cell.length_a   1.000
_cell.length_b   1.000
_cell.length_c   1.000
_cell.angle_alpha   90.00
_cell.angle_beta   90.00
_cell.angle_gamma   90.00
#
_symmetry.space_group_name_H-M   'P 1'
#
loop_
_entity.id
_entity.type
_entity.pdbx_description
1 polymer ?
#
loop_
_entity_poly.entity_id
_entity_poly.type
_entity_poly.pdbx_seq_one_letter_code
_entity_poly.pdbx_strand_id
1 'polypeptide(L)'
;MTQPSAKQKAAKNDLHAIWMAEGRADAEKAMGTFDAKYSAKYLQAVTCLTKDRAGLLVFYDVPAEHWQHIRTTNPIESVFATARHCTIRRTGCLSFKTALTMVFKLVTAASTTWR
;
A
#
# COMPACT_ATOMS: atom_id res chain seq x y z
N MET A 1 3.02 18.03 9.57
CA MET A 1 2.42 16.70 9.40
C MET A 1 1.37 16.54 10.48
N THR A 2 0.09 16.51 10.12
CA THR A 2 -1.02 16.37 11.07
C THR A 2 -1.02 14.98 11.70
N GLN A 3 -1.16 14.89 13.02
CA GLN A 3 -1.31 13.60 13.70
C GLN A 3 -2.54 12.86 13.15
N PRO A 4 -2.45 11.53 12.91
CA PRO A 4 -3.61 10.77 12.50
C PRO A 4 -4.66 10.79 13.62
N SER A 5 -5.89 11.12 13.25
CA SER A 5 -7.03 11.07 14.16
C SER A 5 -7.21 9.66 14.72
N ALA A 6 -7.81 9.53 15.90
CA ALA A 6 -8.07 8.23 16.53
C ALA A 6 -8.82 7.26 15.60
N LYS A 7 -9.72 7.78 14.75
CA LYS A 7 -10.46 7.02 13.74
C LYS A 7 -9.56 6.45 12.65
N GLN A 8 -8.58 7.22 12.18
CA GLN A 8 -7.59 6.75 11.19
C GLN A 8 -6.69 5.67 11.78
N LYS A 9 -6.27 5.81 13.05
CA LYS A 9 -5.48 4.78 13.73
C LYS A 9 -6.27 3.46 13.87
N ALA A 10 -7.54 3.54 14.27
CA ALA A 10 -8.41 2.38 14.39
C ALA A 10 -8.62 1.68 13.03
N ALA A 11 -8.97 2.44 11.98
CA ALA A 11 -9.15 1.88 10.64
C ALA A 11 -7.87 1.23 10.09
N LYS A 12 -6.70 1.84 10.36
CA LYS A 12 -5.41 1.25 9.99
C LYS A 12 -5.18 -0.10 10.69
N ASN A 13 -5.47 -0.20 11.98
CA ASN A 13 -5.32 -1.46 12.71
C ASN A 13 -6.26 -2.55 12.17
N ASP A 14 -7.50 -2.20 11.86
CA ASP A 14 -8.46 -3.15 11.29
C ASP A 14 -8.04 -3.61 9.88
N LEU A 15 -7.47 -2.71 9.06
CA LEU A 15 -6.86 -3.10 7.78
C LEU A 15 -5.66 -4.03 7.97
N HIS A 16 -4.82 -3.76 8.96
CA HIS A 16 -3.70 -4.64 9.31
C HIS A 16 -4.18 -6.03 9.72
N ALA A 17 -5.28 -6.14 10.47
CA ALA A 17 -5.85 -7.41 10.87
C ALA A 17 -6.25 -8.31 9.69
N ILE A 18 -6.52 -7.73 8.51
CA ILE A 18 -6.86 -8.49 7.30
C ILE A 18 -5.62 -9.17 6.70
N TRP A 19 -4.57 -8.39 6.40
CA TRP A 19 -3.40 -8.93 5.69
C TRP A 19 -2.34 -9.53 6.61
N MET A 20 -2.38 -9.25 7.92
CA MET A 20 -1.54 -9.90 8.95
C MET A 20 -2.19 -11.14 9.56
N ALA A 21 -3.37 -11.56 9.10
CA ALA A 21 -4.01 -12.77 9.60
C ALA A 21 -3.12 -14.02 9.39
N GLU A 22 -3.37 -15.05 10.20
CA GLU A 22 -2.62 -16.30 10.16
C GLU A 22 -2.94 -17.16 8.93
N GLY A 23 -4.09 -16.91 8.30
CA GLY A 23 -4.48 -17.60 7.08
C GLY A 23 -5.62 -16.91 6.34
N ARG A 24 -5.89 -17.42 5.14
CA ARG A 24 -6.91 -16.87 4.23
C ARG A 24 -8.30 -16.81 4.87
N ALA A 25 -8.72 -17.87 5.56
CA ALA A 25 -10.04 -17.91 6.19
C ALA A 25 -10.21 -16.82 7.27
N ASP A 26 -9.18 -16.53 8.04
CA ASP A 26 -9.23 -15.50 9.08
C ASP A 26 -9.12 -14.09 8.49
N ALA A 27 -8.35 -13.91 7.42
CA ALA A 27 -8.34 -12.68 6.64
C ALA A 27 -9.72 -12.35 6.08
N GLU A 28 -10.45 -13.36 5.61
CA GLU A 28 -11.82 -13.20 5.09
C GLU A 28 -12.83 -12.82 6.19
N LYS A 29 -12.72 -13.43 7.38
CA LYS A 29 -13.52 -13.02 8.55
C LYS A 29 -13.21 -11.58 8.97
N ALA A 30 -11.93 -11.20 8.97
CA ALA A 30 -11.48 -9.84 9.28
C ALA A 30 -12.02 -8.82 8.25
N MET A 31 -12.05 -9.17 6.95
CA MET A 31 -12.69 -8.37 5.92
C MET A 31 -14.18 -8.18 6.16
N GLY A 32 -14.91 -9.25 6.53
CA GLY A 32 -16.33 -9.14 6.87
C GLY A 32 -16.58 -8.23 8.08
N THR A 33 -15.69 -8.26 9.07
CA THR A 33 -15.75 -7.38 10.24
C THR A 33 -15.48 -5.93 9.86
N PHE A 34 -14.52 -5.69 8.97
CA PHE A 34 -14.22 -4.36 8.43
C PHE A 34 -15.41 -3.78 7.64
N ASP A 35 -16.04 -4.60 6.79
CA ASP A 35 -17.21 -4.22 6.01
C ASP A 35 -18.39 -3.84 6.92
N ALA A 36 -18.73 -4.68 7.90
CA ALA A 36 -19.80 -4.39 8.85
C ALA A 36 -19.55 -3.09 9.64
N LYS A 37 -18.29 -2.81 9.99
CA LYS A 37 -17.92 -1.64 10.81
C LYS A 37 -17.91 -0.33 10.02
N TYR A 38 -17.51 -0.35 8.75
CA TYR A 38 -17.22 0.86 7.98
C TYR A 38 -18.17 1.13 6.81
N SER A 39 -18.91 0.14 6.32
CA SER A 39 -19.78 0.26 5.13
C SER A 39 -20.81 1.39 5.25
N ALA A 40 -21.44 1.53 6.43
CA ALA A 40 -22.47 2.55 6.68
C ALA A 40 -21.99 3.99 6.49
N LYS A 41 -20.69 4.26 6.71
CA LYS A 41 -20.13 5.62 6.64
C LYS A 41 -19.13 5.83 5.49
N TYR A 42 -18.46 4.77 5.07
CA TYR A 42 -17.36 4.82 4.11
C TYR A 42 -17.54 3.80 2.99
N LEU A 43 -18.77 3.71 2.46
CA LEU A 43 -19.16 2.72 1.44
C LEU A 43 -18.14 2.60 0.30
N GLN A 44 -17.74 3.73 -0.30
CA GLN A 44 -16.78 3.72 -1.42
C GLN A 44 -15.41 3.11 -1.06
N ALA A 45 -14.90 3.38 0.15
CA ALA A 45 -13.63 2.84 0.59
C ALA A 45 -13.73 1.33 0.81
N VAL A 46 -14.84 0.88 1.40
CA VAL A 46 -15.10 -0.53 1.67
C VAL A 46 -15.35 -1.30 0.37
N THR A 47 -16.09 -0.74 -0.59
CA THR A 47 -16.27 -1.32 -1.93
C THR A 47 -14.93 -1.44 -2.66
N CYS A 48 -14.05 -0.45 -2.54
CA CYS A 48 -12.72 -0.51 -3.15
C CYS A 48 -11.88 -1.68 -2.60
N LEU A 49 -11.97 -1.94 -1.29
CA LEU A 49 -11.26 -3.04 -0.65
C LEU A 49 -11.88 -4.41 -1.01
N THR A 50 -13.21 -4.50 -1.01
CA THR A 50 -13.94 -5.77 -1.15
C THR A 50 -14.03 -6.26 -2.59
N LYS A 51 -14.09 -5.37 -3.58
CA LYS A 51 -14.16 -5.75 -5.01
C LYS A 51 -12.96 -6.59 -5.46
N ASP A 52 -11.78 -6.31 -4.91
CA ASP A 52 -10.52 -6.97 -5.27
C ASP A 52 -10.11 -8.03 -4.23
N ARG A 53 -11.06 -8.52 -3.41
CA ARG A 53 -10.80 -9.51 -2.33
C ARG A 53 -10.00 -10.71 -2.81
N ALA A 54 -10.35 -11.27 -3.97
CA ALA A 54 -9.66 -12.43 -4.51
C ALA A 54 -8.17 -12.12 -4.73
N GLY A 55 -7.85 -11.00 -5.39
CA GLY A 55 -6.49 -10.56 -5.68
C GLY A 55 -5.69 -10.21 -4.43
N LEU A 56 -6.33 -9.54 -3.46
CA LEU A 56 -5.71 -9.13 -2.20
C LEU A 56 -5.27 -10.32 -1.33
N LEU A 57 -5.93 -11.47 -1.45
CA LEU A 57 -5.69 -12.66 -0.63
C LEU A 57 -4.89 -13.75 -1.34
N VAL A 58 -4.50 -13.58 -2.61
CA VAL A 58 -3.70 -14.56 -3.36
C VAL A 58 -2.37 -14.87 -2.67
N PHE A 59 -1.78 -13.92 -1.96
CA PHE A 59 -0.49 -14.16 -1.30
C PHE A 59 -0.56 -15.24 -0.19
N TYR A 60 -1.75 -15.57 0.32
CA TYR A 60 -1.88 -16.69 1.26
C TYR A 60 -1.66 -18.05 0.60
N ASP A 61 -1.66 -18.12 -0.75
CA ASP A 61 -1.38 -19.33 -1.51
C ASP A 61 0.14 -19.61 -1.60
N VAL A 62 1.00 -18.67 -1.19
CA VAL A 62 2.45 -18.89 -1.07
C VAL A 62 2.84 -19.36 0.35
N PRO A 63 3.97 -20.08 0.53
CA PRO A 63 4.46 -20.49 1.84
C PRO A 63 4.59 -19.32 2.83
N ALA A 64 4.26 -19.58 4.10
CA ALA A 64 4.26 -18.57 5.16
C ALA A 64 5.61 -17.88 5.38
N GLU A 65 6.71 -18.58 5.09
CA GLU A 65 8.07 -18.05 5.12
C GLU A 65 8.24 -16.80 4.23
N HIS A 66 7.49 -16.73 3.13
CA HIS A 66 7.59 -15.61 2.18
C HIS A 66 6.66 -14.45 2.52
N TRP A 67 5.69 -14.61 3.42
CA TRP A 67 4.70 -13.57 3.73
C TRP A 67 5.38 -12.30 4.25
N GLN A 68 6.44 -12.41 5.05
CA GLN A 68 7.16 -11.25 5.57
C GLN A 68 7.70 -10.35 4.43
N HIS A 69 8.22 -10.96 3.37
CA HIS A 69 8.78 -10.24 2.23
C HIS A 69 7.71 -9.63 1.33
N ILE A 70 6.56 -10.30 1.17
CA ILE A 70 5.45 -9.80 0.35
C ILE A 70 4.72 -8.66 1.05
N ARG A 71 4.61 -8.73 2.37
CA ARG A 71 3.88 -7.77 3.20
C ARG A 71 4.60 -6.41 3.38
N THR A 72 5.90 -6.34 3.11
CA THR A 72 6.66 -5.09 3.26
C THR A 72 6.48 -4.19 2.03
N THR A 73 6.18 -2.91 2.26
CA THR A 73 6.11 -1.91 1.19
C THR A 73 7.45 -1.22 0.94
N ASN A 74 8.47 -1.49 1.77
CA ASN A 74 9.78 -0.83 1.69
C ASN A 74 10.43 -0.93 0.29
N PRO A 75 10.42 -2.10 -0.40
CA PRO A 75 11.01 -2.20 -1.74
C PRO A 75 10.34 -1.28 -2.77
N ILE A 76 9.07 -0.91 -2.56
CA ILE A 76 8.33 0.00 -3.44
C ILE A 76 8.53 1.45 -2.94
N GLU A 77 8.18 1.72 -1.69
CA GLU A 77 8.19 3.07 -1.11
C GLU A 77 9.59 3.69 -1.10
N SER A 78 10.62 2.93 -0.73
CA SER A 78 12.00 3.45 -0.65
C SER A 78 12.56 3.82 -2.03
N VAL A 79 12.23 3.05 -3.07
CA VAL A 79 12.70 3.30 -4.44
C VAL A 79 12.05 4.56 -5.00
N PHE A 80 10.75 4.73 -4.76
CA PHE A 80 10.00 5.87 -5.30
C PHE A 80 10.02 7.12 -4.42
N ALA A 81 10.52 7.05 -3.18
CA ALA A 81 10.56 8.19 -2.26
C ALA A 81 11.22 9.44 -2.88
N THR A 82 12.39 9.28 -3.49
CA THR A 82 13.12 10.39 -4.12
C THR A 82 12.40 10.92 -5.36
N ALA A 83 11.85 10.03 -6.18
CA ALA A 83 11.06 10.41 -7.36
C ALA A 83 9.81 11.21 -6.97
N ARG A 84 9.09 10.76 -5.93
CA ARG A 84 7.92 11.46 -5.38
C ARG A 84 8.30 12.84 -4.84
N HIS A 85 9.37 12.92 -4.05
CA HIS A 85 9.85 14.20 -3.51
C HIS A 85 10.22 15.19 -4.62
N CYS A 86 10.97 14.76 -5.64
CA CYS A 86 11.34 15.60 -6.78
C CYS A 86 10.12 16.02 -7.61
N THR A 87 9.14 15.13 -7.77
CA THR A 87 7.90 15.43 -8.49
C THR A 87 7.10 16.53 -7.77
N ILE A 88 6.87 16.39 -6.46
CA ILE A 88 6.15 17.39 -5.66
C ILE A 88 6.83 18.76 -5.78
N ARG A 89 8.16 18.83 -5.63
CA ARG A 89 8.92 20.08 -5.72
C ARG A 89 8.95 20.71 -7.12
N ARG A 90 8.81 19.93 -8.19
CA ARG A 90 8.95 20.39 -9.59
C ARG A 90 7.62 20.39 -10.36
N THR A 91 6.50 20.24 -9.66
CA THR A 91 5.15 20.25 -10.22
C THR A 91 4.94 21.49 -11.08
N GLY A 92 4.47 21.33 -12.33
CA GLY A 92 4.20 22.43 -13.26
C GLY A 92 5.41 23.00 -14.02
N CYS A 93 6.63 22.52 -13.75
CA CYS A 93 7.86 23.03 -14.36
C CYS A 93 8.47 22.10 -15.43
N LEU A 94 7.95 20.87 -15.57
CA LEU A 94 8.54 19.84 -16.43
C LEU A 94 7.58 19.43 -17.55
N SER A 95 8.11 19.27 -18.77
CA SER A 95 7.45 18.50 -19.81
C SER A 95 7.47 17.01 -19.47
N PHE A 96 6.56 16.23 -20.06
CA PHE A 96 6.51 14.78 -19.85
C PHE A 96 7.86 14.09 -20.11
N LYS A 97 8.54 14.45 -21.21
CA LYS A 97 9.85 13.88 -21.58
C LYS A 97 10.92 14.16 -20.51
N THR A 98 10.94 15.37 -19.95
CA THR A 98 11.90 15.74 -18.91
C THR A 98 11.56 15.05 -17.59
N ALA A 99 10.29 14.94 -17.22
CA ALA A 99 9.84 14.21 -16.04
C ALA A 99 10.21 12.72 -16.11
N LEU A 100 9.97 12.07 -17.25
CA LEU A 100 10.34 10.67 -17.47
C LEU A 100 11.86 10.46 -17.34
N THR A 101 12.65 11.33 -17.97
CA THR A 101 14.12 11.28 -17.89
C THR A 101 14.60 11.45 -16.44
N MET A 102 14.00 12.36 -15.69
CA MET A 102 14.30 12.57 -14.27
C MET A 102 14.01 11.32 -13.45
N VAL A 103 12.81 10.73 -13.57
CA VAL A 103 12.45 9.50 -12.84
C VAL A 103 13.40 8.37 -13.19
N PHE A 104 13.69 8.15 -14.48
CA PHE A 104 14.63 7.13 -14.92
C PHE A 104 16.01 7.28 -14.27
N LYS A 105 16.58 8.50 -14.27
CA LYS A 105 17.89 8.77 -13.66
C LYS A 105 17.87 8.58 -12.15
N LEU A 106 16.80 8.98 -11.47
CA LEU A 106 16.67 8.81 -10.02
C LEU A 106 16.58 7.33 -9.62
N VAL A 107 15.79 6.53 -10.35
CA VAL A 107 15.66 5.08 -10.09
C VAL A 107 16.97 4.36 -10.40
N THR A 108 17.64 4.70 -11.50
CA THR A 108 18.96 4.12 -11.87
C THR A 108 20.03 4.45 -10.83
N ALA A 109 20.01 5.65 -10.27
CA ALA A 109 20.94 6.02 -9.19
C ALA A 109 20.62 5.27 -7.88
N ALA A 110 19.34 5.04 -7.59
CA ALA A 110 18.94 4.26 -6.41
C ALA A 110 19.34 2.78 -6.54
N SER A 111 19.31 2.21 -7.75
CA SER A 111 19.59 0.79 -7.95
C SER A 111 21.01 0.35 -7.60
N THR A 112 21.96 1.28 -7.52
CA THR A 112 23.34 0.95 -7.12
C THR A 112 23.49 0.65 -5.63
N THR A 113 22.49 0.97 -4.80
CA THR A 113 22.53 0.77 -3.34
C THR A 113 21.59 -0.32 -2.85
N TRP A 114 20.86 -0.98 -3.75
CA TRP A 114 19.96 -2.08 -3.40
C TRP A 114 20.75 -3.31 -2.93
N ARG A 115 20.23 -3.99 -1.91
CA ARG A 115 20.78 -5.22 -1.34
C ARG A 115 19.74 -6.32 -1.44
#